data_AF-A0A087YFZ5-F1
#
_entry.id   AF-A0A087YFZ5-F1
#
_cell.length_a   1.000
_cell.length_b   1.000
_cell.length_c   1.000
_cell.angle_alpha   90.00
_cell.angle_beta   90.00
_cell.angle_gamma   90.00
#
_symmetry.space_group_name_H-M   'P 1'
#
loop_
_entity.id
_entity.type
_entity.pdbx_description
1 polymer ?
#
loop_
_entity_poly.entity_id
_entity_poly.type
_entity_poly.pdbx_seq_one_letter_code
_entity_poly.pdbx_strand_id
1 'polypeptide(L)'
;MASLLTDPLFETYGRGPPPIKDYYHFFVTKSEIIWRWWKISPRMVYRHTKPGEVKESLSDFLEDTDLQREVRVVFGDHVLEFTMALCEGRYNYLDRLSDSLLLRIINFLELEDVDQLGQTSRKFQQLCGSEEFWEQAMRRHCCSISDEVASLAKEIGWRTVFFTNKLHLQKLLSRRRKMSKEQHEGPG
;
A
#
# COMPACT_ATOMS: atom_id res chain seq x y z
N MET A 1 2.32 -20.57 -0.03
CA MET A 1 2.36 -19.08 0.04
C MET A 1 3.64 -18.53 0.68
N ALA A 2 4.38 -19.30 1.49
CA ALA A 2 5.64 -18.86 2.10
C ALA A 2 6.77 -18.47 1.11
N SER A 3 6.69 -18.86 -0.16
CA SER A 3 7.66 -18.52 -1.21
C SER A 3 7.66 -17.04 -1.62
N LEU A 4 6.57 -16.30 -1.34
CA LEU A 4 6.45 -14.88 -1.66
C LEU A 4 7.08 -13.97 -0.60
N LEU A 5 7.43 -14.52 0.56
CA LEU A 5 7.98 -13.75 1.66
C LEU A 5 9.49 -13.59 1.46
N THR A 6 9.95 -12.34 1.43
CA THR A 6 11.38 -12.00 1.49
C THR A 6 11.93 -12.27 2.89
N ASP A 7 13.24 -12.35 3.01
CA ASP A 7 13.92 -12.37 4.30
C ASP A 7 15.05 -11.32 4.24
N PRO A 8 15.04 -10.26 5.06
CA PRO A 8 14.09 -9.97 6.15
C PRO A 8 12.66 -9.61 5.67
N LEU A 9 11.68 -9.81 6.57
CA LEU A 9 10.28 -9.42 6.36
C LEU A 9 10.06 -7.93 6.57
N PHE A 10 10.79 -7.34 7.52
CA PHE A 10 10.77 -5.94 7.90
C PHE A 10 12.13 -5.53 8.44
N GLU A 11 12.58 -4.32 8.12
CA GLU A 11 13.84 -3.76 8.57
C GLU A 11 13.70 -2.25 8.75
N THR A 12 14.22 -1.74 9.86
CA THR A 12 14.24 -0.31 10.16
C THR A 12 15.45 0.06 11.00
N TYR A 13 15.84 1.33 10.95
CA TYR A 13 16.96 1.88 11.70
C TYR A 13 16.60 3.25 12.24
N GLY A 14 17.12 3.57 13.42
CA GLY A 14 16.66 4.73 14.15
C GLY A 14 17.63 5.16 15.23
N ARG A 15 17.41 6.37 15.74
CA ARG A 15 18.15 6.88 16.88
C ARG A 15 17.20 6.95 18.07
N GLY A 16 17.63 6.43 19.22
CA GLY A 16 16.84 6.52 20.43
C GLY A 16 16.59 7.98 20.84
N PRO A 17 15.51 8.24 21.59
CA PRO A 17 15.21 9.57 22.06
C PRO A 17 16.30 10.11 22.99
N PRO A 18 16.42 11.44 23.16
CA PRO A 18 17.23 12.01 24.21
C PRO A 18 16.84 11.45 25.60
N PRO A 19 17.80 11.17 26.49
CA PRO A 19 19.21 11.55 26.43
C PRO A 19 20.15 10.51 25.80
N ILE A 20 19.69 9.26 25.62
CA ILE A 20 20.54 8.12 25.25
C ILE A 20 21.11 8.31 23.84
N LYS A 21 20.27 8.67 22.86
CA LYS A 21 20.71 9.03 21.50
C LYS A 21 21.58 7.95 20.81
N ASP A 22 21.54 6.71 21.29
CA ASP A 22 22.17 5.53 20.68
C ASP A 22 21.49 5.20 19.35
N TYR A 23 22.21 4.47 18.50
CA TYR A 23 21.68 4.02 17.21
C TYR A 23 21.19 2.60 17.32
N TYR A 24 20.04 2.32 16.73
CA TYR A 24 19.35 1.04 16.78
C TYR A 24 19.06 0.54 15.37
N HIS A 25 19.20 -0.76 15.20
CA HIS A 25 18.84 -1.48 13.99
C HIS A 25 17.93 -2.63 14.41
N PHE A 26 16.75 -2.67 13.81
CA PHE A 26 15.71 -3.62 14.14
C PHE A 26 15.22 -4.28 12.87
N PHE A 27 15.19 -5.62 12.87
CA PHE A 27 14.66 -6.35 11.74
C PHE A 27 14.02 -7.67 12.16
N VAL A 28 13.00 -8.05 11.40
CA VAL A 28 12.18 -9.24 11.62
C VAL A 28 12.47 -10.19 10.47
N THR A 29 12.94 -11.38 10.79
CA THR A 29 13.12 -12.48 9.82
C THR A 29 11.91 -13.41 9.84
N LYS A 30 11.95 -14.49 9.07
CA LYS A 30 10.85 -15.48 9.06
C LYS A 30 10.71 -16.25 10.38
N SER A 31 11.74 -16.31 11.20
CA SER A 31 11.77 -17.13 12.43
C SER A 31 12.19 -16.37 13.68
N GLU A 32 12.92 -15.27 13.52
CA GLU A 32 13.57 -14.56 14.62
C GLU A 32 13.42 -13.04 14.47
N ILE A 33 13.42 -12.36 15.61
CA ILE A 33 13.56 -10.91 15.72
C ILE A 33 14.97 -10.60 16.17
N ILE A 34 15.58 -9.61 15.52
CA ILE A 34 16.94 -9.18 15.83
C ILE A 34 16.93 -7.70 16.16
N TRP A 35 17.38 -7.40 17.37
CA TRP A 35 17.54 -6.05 17.90
C TRP A 35 19.02 -5.76 18.12
N ARG A 36 19.55 -4.76 17.44
CA ARG A 36 20.96 -4.33 17.54
C ARG A 36 21.05 -2.89 17.96
N TRP A 37 22.08 -2.57 18.72
CA TRP A 37 22.35 -1.20 19.13
C TRP A 37 23.83 -0.86 19.17
N TRP A 38 24.12 0.41 18.91
CA TRP A 38 25.44 1.02 18.96
C TRP A 38 25.38 2.19 19.93
N LYS A 39 26.22 2.14 20.97
CA LYS A 39 26.33 3.25 21.90
C LYS A 39 26.98 4.46 21.24
N ILE A 40 26.29 5.59 21.18
CA ILE A 40 26.80 6.84 20.64
C ILE A 40 27.05 7.80 21.80
N SER A 41 28.30 7.86 22.25
CA SER A 41 28.70 8.77 23.33
C SER A 41 29.97 9.55 22.98
N PRO A 42 30.03 10.86 23.30
CA PRO A 42 31.28 11.61 23.24
C PRO A 42 32.25 11.24 24.38
N ARG A 43 31.79 10.46 25.37
CA ARG A 43 32.62 10.08 26.53
C ARG A 43 33.60 8.98 26.14
N MET A 44 34.88 9.21 26.44
CA MET A 44 35.99 8.27 26.19
C MET A 44 35.75 6.87 26.77
N VAL A 45 35.02 6.75 27.89
CA VAL A 45 34.72 5.48 28.57
C VAL A 45 34.01 4.49 27.64
N TYR A 46 33.20 4.98 26.69
CA TYR A 46 32.45 4.13 25.77
C TYR A 46 33.12 3.94 24.41
N ARG A 47 34.33 4.46 24.20
CA ARG A 47 35.04 4.46 22.90
C ARG A 47 35.31 3.06 22.34
N HIS A 48 35.42 2.07 23.21
CA HIS A 48 35.66 0.67 22.85
C HIS A 48 34.44 -0.23 23.08
N THR A 49 33.27 0.36 23.35
CA THR A 49 32.03 -0.44 23.50
C THR A 49 31.70 -1.07 22.17
N LYS A 50 31.59 -2.40 22.15
CA LYS A 50 31.14 -3.12 20.97
C LYS A 50 29.61 -2.97 20.82
N PRO A 51 29.09 -3.09 19.59
CA PRO A 51 27.64 -3.15 19.37
C PRO A 51 27.03 -4.32 20.15
N GLY A 52 25.82 -4.12 20.66
CA GLY A 52 25.03 -5.18 21.27
C GLY A 52 24.05 -5.78 20.27
N GLU A 53 23.68 -7.03 20.51
CA GLU A 53 22.67 -7.75 19.75
C GLU A 53 21.86 -8.63 20.69
N VAL A 54 20.54 -8.62 20.51
CA VAL A 54 19.59 -9.56 21.08
C VAL A 54 18.86 -10.24 19.92
N LYS A 55 18.71 -11.55 20.01
CA LYS A 55 17.94 -12.36 19.07
C LYS A 55 16.93 -13.18 19.84
N GLU A 56 15.68 -13.12 19.41
CA GLU A 56 14.57 -13.83 20.02
C GLU A 56 13.73 -14.52 18.96
N SER A 57 13.06 -15.61 19.34
CA SER A 57 12.06 -16.20 18.46
C SER A 57 10.83 -15.29 18.37
N LEU A 58 10.00 -15.48 17.34
CA LEU A 58 8.77 -14.70 17.20
C LEU A 58 7.82 -14.87 18.40
N SER A 59 7.80 -16.05 19.02
CA SER A 59 6.98 -16.31 20.21
C SER A 59 7.54 -15.63 21.45
N ASP A 60 8.86 -15.64 21.65
CA ASP A 60 9.48 -15.02 22.82
C ASP A 60 9.25 -13.50 22.81
N PHE A 61 9.36 -12.88 21.63
CA PHE A 61 9.10 -11.45 21.49
C PHE A 61 7.66 -11.06 21.85
N LEU A 62 6.67 -11.93 21.61
CA LEU A 62 5.27 -11.65 21.99
C LEU A 62 5.08 -11.59 23.50
N GLU A 63 5.93 -12.28 24.25
CA GLU A 63 5.92 -12.30 25.72
C GLU A 63 6.87 -11.25 26.33
N ASP A 64 7.91 -10.83 25.60
CA ASP A 64 8.89 -9.83 26.06
C ASP A 64 8.33 -8.40 26.02
N THR A 65 7.74 -7.97 27.14
CA THR A 65 7.22 -6.60 27.29
C THR A 65 8.31 -5.53 27.33
N ASP A 66 9.55 -5.87 27.68
CA ASP A 66 10.65 -4.92 27.78
C ASP A 66 11.20 -4.60 26.38
N LEU A 67 11.45 -5.62 25.55
CA LEU A 67 11.88 -5.41 24.17
C LEU A 67 10.79 -4.73 23.34
N GLN A 68 9.52 -5.09 23.53
CA GLN A 68 8.39 -4.37 22.93
C GLN A 68 8.35 -2.88 23.33
N ARG A 69 8.66 -2.57 24.59
CA ARG A 69 8.73 -1.18 25.06
C ARG A 69 9.87 -0.43 24.39
N GLU A 70 11.05 -1.02 24.26
CA GLU A 70 12.19 -0.41 23.56
C GLU A 70 11.87 -0.14 22.09
N VAL A 71 11.27 -1.11 21.38
CA VAL A 71 10.81 -0.92 19.98
C VAL A 71 9.83 0.25 19.89
N ARG A 72 8.84 0.33 20.78
CA ARG A 72 7.88 1.43 20.85
C ARG A 72 8.56 2.78 21.09
N VAL A 73 9.51 2.84 22.02
CA VAL A 73 10.19 4.09 22.40
C VAL A 73 11.09 4.60 21.27
N VAL A 74 11.76 3.69 20.54
CA VAL A 74 12.71 4.07 19.48
C VAL A 74 12.00 4.31 18.14
N PHE A 75 11.03 3.47 17.78
CA PHE A 75 10.41 3.44 16.46
C PHE A 75 8.94 3.87 16.44
N GLY A 76 8.28 3.94 17.59
CA GLY A 76 6.88 4.34 17.74
C GLY A 76 5.89 3.17 17.71
N ASP A 77 4.65 3.46 18.10
CA ASP A 77 3.59 2.44 18.22
C ASP A 77 3.27 1.72 16.91
N HIS A 78 3.23 2.45 15.80
CA HIS A 78 2.95 1.88 14.48
C HIS A 78 3.94 0.77 14.07
N VAL A 79 5.22 0.90 14.42
CA VAL A 79 6.22 -0.14 14.13
C VAL A 79 6.02 -1.35 15.05
N LEU A 80 5.72 -1.11 16.33
CA LEU A 80 5.44 -2.20 17.26
C LEU A 80 4.19 -2.99 16.84
N GLU A 81 3.07 -2.31 16.56
CA GLU A 81 1.82 -2.93 16.11
C GLU A 81 2.04 -3.76 14.84
N PHE A 82 2.77 -3.21 13.87
CA PHE A 82 3.13 -3.91 12.65
C PHE A 82 3.97 -5.16 12.93
N THR A 83 4.96 -5.06 13.82
CA THR A 83 5.84 -6.17 14.19
C THR A 83 5.08 -7.27 14.94
N MET A 84 4.20 -6.90 15.87
CA MET A 84 3.34 -7.86 16.56
C MET A 84 2.45 -8.63 15.57
N ALA A 85 1.84 -7.93 14.61
CA ALA A 85 1.06 -8.57 13.56
C ALA A 85 1.91 -9.57 12.74
N LEU A 86 3.17 -9.24 12.44
CA LEU A 86 4.09 -10.17 11.77
C LEU A 86 4.40 -11.41 12.61
N CYS A 87 4.57 -11.26 13.93
CA CYS A 87 4.83 -12.37 14.85
C CYS A 87 3.63 -13.31 14.98
N GLU A 88 2.41 -12.75 14.92
CA GLU A 88 1.16 -13.50 14.87
C GLU A 88 0.89 -14.18 13.51
N GLY A 89 1.80 -14.03 12.54
CA GLY A 89 1.68 -14.61 11.21
C GLY A 89 0.77 -13.83 10.25
N ARG A 90 0.44 -12.57 10.57
CA ARG A 90 -0.36 -11.70 9.70
C ARG A 90 0.54 -10.98 8.69
N TYR A 91 0.76 -11.61 7.55
CA TYR A 91 1.59 -11.06 6.48
C TYR A 91 0.76 -10.38 5.39
N ASN A 92 1.25 -9.24 4.89
CA ASN A 92 0.70 -8.63 3.67
C ASN A 92 1.25 -9.35 2.43
N TYR A 93 0.58 -10.43 2.03
CA TYR A 93 0.93 -11.19 0.82
C TYR A 93 0.58 -10.44 -0.47
N LEU A 94 -0.45 -9.59 -0.42
CA LEU A 94 -0.97 -8.91 -1.60
C LEU A 94 0.07 -7.93 -2.15
N ASP A 95 0.66 -7.11 -1.28
CA ASP A 95 1.67 -6.12 -1.69
C ASP A 95 2.95 -6.76 -2.29
N ARG A 96 3.18 -8.05 -2.04
CA ARG A 96 4.34 -8.83 -2.50
C ARG A 96 4.12 -9.53 -3.84
N LEU A 97 2.90 -9.51 -4.39
CA LEU A 97 2.62 -10.04 -5.73
C LEU A 97 3.23 -9.15 -6.82
N SER A 98 3.51 -9.75 -7.98
CA SER A 98 3.92 -9.00 -9.16
C SER A 98 2.81 -8.09 -9.64
N ASP A 99 3.19 -6.94 -10.20
CA ASP A 99 2.23 -5.93 -10.66
C ASP A 99 1.27 -6.49 -11.71
N SER A 100 1.72 -7.40 -12.57
CA SER A 100 0.88 -8.11 -13.54
C SER A 100 -0.24 -8.96 -12.90
N LEU A 101 0.05 -9.64 -11.79
CA LEU A 101 -0.94 -10.42 -11.05
C LEU A 101 -1.88 -9.50 -10.28
N LEU A 102 -1.35 -8.43 -9.69
CA LEU A 102 -2.14 -7.42 -9.00
C LEU A 102 -3.12 -6.73 -9.94
N LEU A 103 -2.67 -6.27 -11.11
CA LEU A 103 -3.54 -5.69 -12.13
C LEU A 103 -4.63 -6.67 -12.54
N ARG A 104 -4.30 -7.96 -12.71
CA ARG A 104 -5.31 -8.98 -13.01
C ARG A 104 -6.35 -9.12 -11.89
N ILE A 105 -5.93 -9.10 -10.62
CA ILE A 105 -6.84 -9.15 -9.45
C ILE A 105 -7.71 -7.89 -9.39
N ILE A 106 -7.09 -6.71 -9.49
CA ILE A 106 -7.77 -5.40 -9.46
C ILE A 106 -8.82 -5.30 -10.56
N ASN A 107 -8.54 -5.82 -11.76
CA ASN A 107 -9.50 -5.83 -12.87
C ASN A 107 -10.79 -6.63 -12.59
N PHE A 108 -10.83 -7.51 -11.57
CA PHE A 108 -12.05 -8.19 -11.15
C PHE A 108 -12.89 -7.41 -10.15
N LEU A 109 -12.36 -6.32 -9.59
CA LEU A 109 -13.07 -5.47 -8.65
C LEU A 109 -13.99 -4.49 -9.37
N GLU A 110 -15.02 -4.04 -8.66
CA GLU A 110 -15.85 -2.93 -9.10
C GLU A 110 -15.06 -1.61 -8.99
N LEU A 111 -15.39 -0.63 -9.83
CA LEU A 111 -14.65 0.65 -9.84
C LEU A 111 -14.70 1.38 -8.49
N GLU A 112 -15.77 1.21 -7.71
CA GLU A 112 -15.90 1.78 -6.36
C GLU A 112 -14.88 1.15 -5.39
N ASP A 113 -14.71 -0.18 -5.47
CA ASP A 113 -13.74 -0.92 -4.67
C ASP A 113 -12.29 -0.61 -5.10
N VAL A 114 -12.06 -0.32 -6.39
CA VAL A 114 -10.74 0.08 -6.89
C VAL A 114 -10.31 1.41 -6.27
N ASP A 115 -11.22 2.37 -6.13
CA ASP A 115 -10.93 3.65 -5.48
C ASP A 115 -10.64 3.47 -3.98
N GLN A 116 -11.32 2.54 -3.29
CA GLN A 116 -11.01 2.20 -1.90
C GLN A 116 -9.67 1.48 -1.77
N LEU A 117 -9.39 0.52 -2.66
CA LEU A 117 -8.13 -0.21 -2.67
C LEU A 117 -6.94 0.72 -2.89
N GLY A 118 -7.08 1.71 -3.77
CA GLY A 118 -6.07 2.74 -4.02
C GLY A 118 -5.73 3.61 -2.80
N GLN A 119 -6.59 3.65 -1.78
CA GLN A 119 -6.35 4.39 -0.54
C GLN A 119 -5.58 3.57 0.52
N THR A 120 -5.41 2.26 0.31
CA THR A 120 -4.79 1.38 1.31
C THR A 120 -3.26 1.42 1.29
N SER A 121 -2.64 1.58 0.11
CA SER A 121 -1.19 1.65 -0.03
C SER A 121 -0.79 2.50 -1.22
N ARG A 122 0.43 3.06 -1.19
CA ARG A 122 0.99 3.80 -2.34
C ARG A 122 1.13 2.93 -3.58
N LYS A 123 1.45 1.64 -3.42
CA LYS A 123 1.56 0.69 -4.54
C LYS A 123 0.20 0.50 -5.21
N PHE A 124 -0.86 0.28 -4.43
CA PHE A 124 -2.21 0.18 -4.97
C PHE A 124 -2.69 1.49 -5.57
N GLN A 125 -2.36 2.63 -4.97
CA GLN A 125 -2.65 3.94 -5.54
C GLN A 125 -2.06 4.09 -6.95
N GLN A 126 -0.81 3.68 -7.14
CA GLN A 126 -0.13 3.72 -8.44
C GLN A 126 -0.74 2.73 -9.43
N LEU A 127 -0.99 1.49 -9.02
CA LEU A 127 -1.56 0.45 -9.89
C LEU A 127 -3.00 0.78 -10.34
N CYS A 128 -3.87 1.19 -9.41
CA CYS A 128 -5.24 1.60 -9.71
C CYS A 128 -5.29 2.89 -10.54
N GLY A 129 -4.25 3.73 -10.45
CA GLY A 129 -4.08 4.93 -11.26
C GLY A 129 -3.43 4.70 -12.62
N SER A 130 -2.94 3.50 -12.91
CA SER A 130 -2.12 3.22 -14.09
C SER A 130 -2.93 3.18 -15.39
N GLU A 131 -2.32 3.63 -16.50
CA GLU A 131 -2.93 3.58 -17.82
C GLU A 131 -3.23 2.14 -18.27
N GLU A 132 -2.40 1.18 -17.85
CA GLU A 132 -2.59 -0.25 -18.11
C GLU A 132 -3.86 -0.80 -17.46
N PHE A 133 -4.16 -0.37 -16.23
CA PHE A 133 -5.42 -0.72 -15.56
C PHE A 133 -6.62 -0.13 -16.32
N TRP A 134 -6.58 1.17 -16.63
CA TRP A 134 -7.71 1.85 -17.28
C TRP A 134 -7.96 1.34 -18.71
N GLU A 135 -6.90 0.95 -19.43
CA GLU A 135 -7.01 0.26 -20.71
C GLU A 135 -7.76 -1.07 -20.57
N GLN A 136 -7.35 -1.91 -19.60
CA GLN A 136 -7.96 -3.22 -19.36
C GLN A 136 -9.41 -3.09 -18.89
N ALA A 137 -9.71 -2.14 -18.00
CA ALA A 137 -11.06 -1.84 -17.55
C ALA A 137 -11.96 -1.42 -18.72
N MET A 138 -11.47 -0.52 -19.60
CA MET A 138 -12.24 -0.08 -20.76
C MET A 138 -12.47 -1.22 -21.76
N ARG A 139 -11.46 -2.05 -22.04
CA ARG A 139 -11.59 -3.24 -22.91
C ARG A 139 -12.59 -4.26 -22.35
N ARG A 140 -12.70 -4.37 -21.03
CA ARG A 140 -13.66 -5.27 -20.37
C ARG A 140 -15.09 -4.73 -20.44
N HIS A 141 -15.28 -3.42 -20.29
CA HIS A 141 -16.59 -2.79 -20.31
C HIS A 141 -17.11 -2.46 -21.72
N CYS A 142 -16.22 -2.32 -22.71
CA CYS A 142 -16.58 -2.05 -24.09
C CYS A 142 -16.28 -3.26 -24.98
N CYS A 143 -17.32 -3.83 -25.60
CA CYS A 143 -17.18 -4.99 -26.50
C CYS A 143 -16.30 -4.72 -27.73
N SER A 144 -16.14 -3.45 -28.13
CA SER A 144 -15.25 -3.03 -29.22
C SER A 144 -14.78 -1.59 -28.99
N ILE A 145 -13.47 -1.39 -28.83
CA ILE A 145 -12.87 -0.06 -28.80
C ILE A 145 -12.49 0.29 -30.24
N SER A 146 -13.02 1.41 -30.77
CA SER A 146 -12.64 1.92 -32.09
C SER A 146 -11.17 2.34 -32.12
N ASP A 147 -10.51 2.19 -33.27
CA ASP A 147 -9.11 2.62 -33.45
C ASP A 147 -8.91 4.11 -33.15
N GLU A 148 -9.92 4.96 -33.42
CA GLU A 148 -9.91 6.39 -33.08
C GLU A 148 -9.92 6.64 -31.57
N VAL A 149 -10.63 5.80 -30.81
CA VAL A 149 -10.68 5.90 -29.34
C VAL A 149 -9.36 5.40 -28.75
N ALA A 150 -8.78 4.36 -29.34
CA ALA A 150 -7.47 3.85 -28.95
C ALA A 150 -6.34 4.83 -29.27
N SER A 151 -6.39 5.53 -30.41
CA SER A 151 -5.42 6.57 -30.74
C SER A 151 -5.55 7.77 -29.80
N LEU A 152 -6.78 8.22 -29.54
CA LEU A 152 -7.04 9.29 -28.58
C LEU A 152 -6.55 8.91 -27.18
N ALA A 153 -6.81 7.68 -26.72
CA ALA A 153 -6.35 7.22 -25.41
C ALA A 153 -4.82 7.18 -25.29
N LYS A 154 -4.10 6.87 -26.38
CA LYS A 154 -2.64 6.97 -26.40
C LYS A 154 -2.13 8.41 -26.28
N GLU A 155 -2.90 9.39 -26.75
CA GLU A 155 -2.52 10.81 -26.71
C GLU A 155 -2.85 11.47 -25.36
N ILE A 156 -4.03 11.21 -24.80
CA ILE A 156 -4.55 11.91 -23.61
C ILE A 156 -4.73 11.03 -22.36
N GLY A 157 -4.47 9.72 -22.47
CA GLY A 157 -4.62 8.72 -21.41
C GLY A 157 -5.99 8.03 -21.41
N TRP A 158 -5.97 6.71 -21.21
CA TRP A 158 -7.13 5.84 -21.03
C TRP A 158 -8.01 6.28 -19.86
N ARG A 159 -7.40 6.71 -18.75
CA ARG A 159 -8.15 7.22 -17.59
C ARG A 159 -9.00 8.43 -17.99
N THR A 160 -8.40 9.39 -18.70
CA THR A 160 -9.08 10.61 -19.16
C THR A 160 -10.21 10.28 -20.13
N VAL A 161 -9.97 9.37 -21.08
CA VAL A 161 -11.01 8.91 -22.03
C VAL A 161 -12.16 8.23 -21.30
N PHE A 162 -11.89 7.42 -20.27
CA PHE A 162 -12.94 6.79 -19.46
C PHE A 162 -13.86 7.80 -18.78
N PHE A 163 -13.28 8.78 -18.07
CA PHE A 163 -14.08 9.78 -17.36
C PHE A 163 -14.80 10.75 -18.29
N THR A 164 -14.19 11.13 -19.42
CA THR A 164 -14.85 11.95 -20.44
C THR A 164 -16.06 11.23 -21.05
N ASN A 165 -15.95 9.93 -21.31
CA ASN A 165 -17.08 9.14 -21.81
C ASN A 165 -18.20 9.04 -20.76
N LYS A 166 -17.86 8.81 -19.48
CA LYS A 166 -18.83 8.83 -18.36
C LYS A 166 -19.55 10.18 -18.24
N LEU A 167 -18.80 11.29 -18.33
CA LEU A 167 -19.35 12.64 -18.32
C LEU A 167 -20.23 12.92 -19.54
N HIS A 168 -19.84 12.44 -20.72
CA HIS A 168 -20.62 12.56 -21.94
C HIS A 168 -21.96 11.82 -21.82
N LEU A 169 -21.94 10.58 -21.31
CA LEU A 169 -23.14 9.79 -21.03
C LEU A 169 -24.04 10.47 -20.00
N GLN A 170 -23.50 11.02 -18.92
CA GLN A 170 -24.28 11.78 -17.93
C GLN A 170 -24.95 13.03 -18.53
N LYS A 171 -24.26 13.77 -19.42
CA LYS A 171 -24.85 14.91 -20.13
C LYS A 171 -26.01 14.48 -21.03
N LEU A 172 -25.86 13.37 -21.77
CA LEU A 172 -26.92 12.83 -22.62
C LEU A 172 -28.15 12.40 -21.80
N LEU A 173 -27.94 11.67 -20.70
CA LEU A 173 -29.02 11.26 -19.80
C LEU A 173 -29.73 12.46 -19.17
N SER A 174 -28.99 13.50 -18.80
CA SER A 174 -29.56 14.74 -18.24
C SER A 174 -30.45 15.48 -19.24
N ARG A 175 -30.01 15.58 -20.51
CA ARG A 175 -30.83 16.14 -21.61
C ARG A 175 -32.10 15.32 -21.80
N ARG A 176 -32.00 14.00 -21.84
CA ARG A 176 -33.17 13.11 -21.96
C ARG A 176 -34.17 13.31 -20.82
N ARG A 177 -33.71 13.36 -19.56
CA ARG A 177 -34.57 13.58 -18.38
C ARG A 177 -35.28 14.95 -18.43
N LYS A 178 -34.64 16.00 -18.95
CA LYS A 178 -35.27 17.31 -19.16
C LYS A 178 -36.37 17.25 -20.22
N MET A 179 -36.08 16.67 -21.37
CA MET A 179 -37.08 16.47 -22.44
C MET A 179 -38.29 15.64 -21.97
N SER A 180 -38.07 14.61 -21.14
CA SER A 180 -39.16 13.80 -20.58
C SER A 180 -40.03 14.55 -19.56
N LYS A 181 -39.46 15.51 -18.82
CA LYS A 181 -40.22 16.38 -17.90
C LYS A 181 -41.03 17.42 -18.67
N GLU A 182 -40.45 18.03 -19.70
CA GLU A 182 -41.13 18.99 -20.57
C GLU A 182 -42.32 18.35 -21.33
N GLN A 183 -42.25 17.05 -21.62
CA GLN A 183 -43.37 16.30 -22.22
C GLN A 183 -44.50 15.94 -21.24
N HIS A 184 -44.24 15.92 -19.92
CA HIS A 184 -45.27 15.69 -18.90
C HIS A 184 -45.92 16.99 -18.38
N GLU A 185 -45.34 18.15 -18.71
CA GLU A 185 -45.85 19.49 -18.33
C GLU A 185 -46.47 20.26 -19.53
N GLY A 186 -46.73 19.59 -20.65
CA GLY A 186 -47.41 20.18 -21.83
C GLY A 186 -48.89 20.52 -21.57
N PRO A 187 -49.42 21.58 -22.20
CA PRO A 187 -50.42 22.50 -21.62
C PRO A 187 -51.83 21.90 -21.53
N GLY A 188 -52.47 22.11 -20.38
CA GLY A 188 -53.93 22.05 -20.23
C GLY A 188 -54.60 23.32 -20.74
#